data_AF-T0ZB12-F1
#
_entry.id   AF-T0ZB12-F1
#
_cell.length_a   1.000
_cell.length_b   1.000
_cell.length_c   1.000
_cell.angle_alpha   90.00
_cell.angle_beta   90.00
_cell.angle_gamma   90.00
#
_symmetry.space_group_name_H-M   'P 1'
#
loop_
_entity.id
_entity.type
_entity.pdbx_description
1 polymer ?
#
loop_
_entity_poly.entity_id
_entity_poly.type
_entity_poly.pdbx_seq_one_letter_code
_entity_poly.pdbx_strand_id
1 'polypeptide(L)'
;MVRLAGGGKRGKEVHRGLLSDPKVRAWYDQRALRSRLSADTYLRQLGGSLARLGMDPGGLVELAKHDPDALGEALVGYAANLKREGRLDSYIAKTFDGLRSWLRFRRLDFDCFPKLSPARGITLERERVPAPEELRRVLDRLSPRGRVVALLM
;
A
#
# COMPACT_ATOMS: atom_id res chain seq x y z
N MET A 1 -18.76 -14.96 27.07
CA MET A 1 -18.42 -13.63 26.51
C MET A 1 -16.94 -13.70 26.14
N VAL A 2 -16.44 -13.44 24.94
CA VAL A 2 -16.77 -12.39 23.96
C VAL A 2 -16.54 -12.93 22.54
N ARG A 3 -17.52 -12.71 21.64
CA ARG A 3 -17.37 -12.90 20.19
C ARG A 3 -16.30 -11.94 19.66
N LEU A 4 -15.25 -12.46 19.03
CA LEU A 4 -14.40 -11.65 18.16
C LEU A 4 -15.16 -11.37 16.86
N ALA A 5 -15.85 -10.24 16.84
CA ALA A 5 -16.59 -9.74 15.70
C ALA A 5 -15.66 -9.27 14.57
N GLY A 6 -15.94 -9.77 13.37
CA GLY A 6 -15.73 -9.14 12.06
C GLY A 6 -14.68 -8.04 11.92
N GLY A 7 -13.47 -8.43 11.49
CA GLY A 7 -12.41 -7.52 11.07
C GLY A 7 -12.09 -7.66 9.57
N GLY A 8 -13.06 -7.52 8.67
CA GLY A 8 -12.82 -7.76 7.23
C GLY A 8 -13.21 -6.65 6.27
N LYS A 9 -14.09 -5.71 6.66
CA LYS A 9 -14.65 -4.71 5.74
C LYS A 9 -14.12 -3.28 5.92
N ARG A 10 -13.50 -2.96 7.07
CA ARG A 10 -13.13 -1.57 7.43
C ARG A 10 -12.02 -0.96 6.55
N GLY A 11 -11.07 -1.72 6.04
CA GLY A 11 -9.93 -1.15 5.30
C GLY A 11 -10.24 -0.64 3.89
N LYS A 12 -11.24 -1.20 3.19
CA LYS A 12 -11.55 -0.84 1.79
C LYS A 12 -12.35 0.46 1.67
N GLU A 13 -13.10 0.85 2.69
CA GLU A 13 -14.08 1.93 2.59
C GLU A 13 -13.61 3.26 3.19
N VAL A 14 -12.67 3.24 4.15
CA VAL A 14 -12.27 4.42 4.93
C VAL A 14 -11.81 5.60 4.06
N HIS A 15 -11.15 5.33 2.94
CA HIS A 15 -10.61 6.38 2.07
C HIS A 15 -11.44 6.62 0.80
N ARG A 16 -12.60 5.96 0.66
CA ARG A 16 -13.48 6.19 -0.50
C ARG A 16 -14.08 7.60 -0.53
N GLY A 17 -14.18 8.25 0.63
CA GLY A 17 -14.62 9.65 0.73
C GLY A 17 -13.74 10.62 -0.08
N LEU A 18 -12.47 10.29 -0.33
CA LEU A 18 -11.60 11.10 -1.19
C LEU A 18 -12.09 11.15 -2.64
N LEU A 19 -12.89 10.17 -3.09
CA LEU A 19 -13.44 10.15 -4.44
C LEU A 19 -14.53 11.21 -4.66
N SER A 20 -14.98 11.89 -3.60
CA SER A 20 -15.86 13.05 -3.72
C SER A 20 -15.13 14.27 -4.31
N ASP A 21 -13.79 14.33 -4.21
CA ASP A 21 -12.98 15.30 -4.96
C ASP A 21 -12.90 14.85 -6.43
N PRO A 22 -13.41 15.66 -7.39
CA PRO A 22 -13.37 15.34 -8.81
C PRO A 22 -11.96 15.07 -9.35
N LYS A 23 -10.93 15.73 -8.81
CA LYS A 23 -9.54 15.53 -9.24
C LYS A 23 -9.02 14.17 -8.79
N VAL A 24 -9.34 13.76 -7.57
CA VAL A 24 -8.99 12.43 -7.06
C VAL A 24 -9.79 11.35 -7.79
N ARG A 25 -11.07 11.60 -8.10
CA ARG A 25 -11.91 10.72 -8.92
C ARG A 25 -11.27 10.45 -10.29
N ALA A 26 -10.90 11.51 -11.01
CA ALA A 26 -10.28 11.39 -12.33
C ALA A 26 -8.96 10.60 -12.28
N TRP A 27 -8.12 10.86 -11.29
CA TRP A 27 -6.89 10.10 -11.06
C TRP A 27 -7.15 8.62 -10.81
N TYR A 28 -8.10 8.31 -9.92
CA TYR A 28 -8.47 6.93 -9.64
C TYR A 28 -8.97 6.24 -10.91
N ASP A 29 -9.85 6.88 -11.66
CA ASP A 29 -10.46 6.30 -12.85
C ASP A 29 -9.42 6.01 -13.92
N GLN A 30 -8.48 6.92 -14.14
CA GLN A 30 -7.35 6.68 -15.04
C GLN A 30 -6.55 5.43 -14.62
N ARG A 31 -6.27 5.25 -13.33
CA ARG A 31 -5.55 4.05 -12.85
C ARG A 31 -6.41 2.79 -12.95
N ALA A 32 -7.72 2.92 -12.72
CA ALA A 32 -8.68 1.83 -12.79
C ALA A 32 -8.83 1.26 -14.21
N LEU A 33 -8.51 2.04 -15.25
CA LEU A 33 -8.43 1.55 -16.64
C LEU A 33 -7.48 0.35 -16.77
N ARG A 34 -6.36 0.35 -16.01
CA ARG A 34 -5.41 -0.78 -16.00
C ARG A 34 -5.80 -1.84 -14.98
N SER A 35 -6.16 -1.43 -13.76
CA SER A 35 -6.54 -2.34 -12.69
C SER A 35 -7.28 -1.63 -11.57
N ARG A 36 -8.54 -2.02 -11.36
CA ARG A 36 -9.34 -1.55 -10.21
C ARG A 36 -8.71 -1.90 -8.87
N LEU A 37 -8.12 -3.10 -8.76
CA LEU A 37 -7.46 -3.55 -7.53
C LEU A 37 -6.26 -2.65 -7.18
N SER A 38 -5.47 -2.28 -8.19
CA SER A 38 -4.33 -1.38 -8.02
C SER A 38 -4.79 0.07 -7.75
N ALA A 39 -5.89 0.51 -8.36
CA ALA A 39 -6.49 1.81 -8.08
C ALA A 39 -6.95 1.91 -6.61
N ASP A 40 -7.68 0.89 -6.12
CA ASP A 40 -8.11 0.81 -4.72
C ASP A 40 -6.92 0.80 -3.75
N THR A 41 -5.85 0.10 -4.11
CA THR A 41 -4.65 0.04 -3.26
C THR A 41 -3.97 1.39 -3.13
N TYR A 42 -3.84 2.13 -4.23
CA TYR A 42 -3.23 3.46 -4.19
C TYR A 42 -4.14 4.49 -3.54
N LEU A 43 -5.46 4.37 -3.69
CA LEU A 43 -6.41 5.23 -2.97
C LEU A 43 -6.24 5.06 -1.45
N ARG A 44 -6.07 3.81 -0.97
CA ARG A 44 -5.79 3.54 0.45
C ARG A 44 -4.44 4.12 0.89
N GLN A 45 -3.39 3.96 0.07
CA GLN A 45 -2.07 4.52 0.36
C GLN A 45 -2.08 6.05 0.41
N LEU A 46 -2.75 6.68 -0.55
CA LEU A 46 -2.94 8.13 -0.60
C LEU A 46 -3.69 8.60 0.65
N GLY A 47 -4.87 8.04 0.93
CA GLY A 47 -5.68 8.45 2.06
C GLY A 47 -5.05 8.19 3.42
N GLY A 48 -4.35 7.05 3.59
CA GLY A 48 -3.60 6.75 4.80
C GLY A 48 -2.45 7.73 5.02
N SER A 49 -1.74 8.10 3.96
CA SER A 49 -0.64 9.08 4.03
C SER A 49 -1.15 10.48 4.32
N LEU A 50 -2.21 10.92 3.63
CA LEU A 50 -2.86 12.21 3.86
C LEU A 50 -3.36 12.35 5.30
N ALA A 51 -4.04 11.32 5.83
CA ALA A 51 -4.49 11.30 7.22
C ALA A 51 -3.33 11.40 8.22
N ARG A 52 -2.20 10.73 7.93
CA ARG A 52 -1.01 10.78 8.80
C ARG A 52 -0.28 12.12 8.74
N LEU A 53 -0.29 12.78 7.59
CA LEU A 53 0.29 14.11 7.39
C LEU A 53 -0.66 15.24 7.84
N GLY A 54 -1.92 14.93 8.15
CA GLY A 54 -2.93 15.94 8.47
C GLY A 54 -3.28 16.85 7.28
N MET A 55 -3.18 16.33 6.05
CA MET A 55 -3.36 17.09 4.82
C MET A 55 -4.54 16.55 4.01
N ASP A 56 -5.10 17.40 3.15
CA ASP A 56 -5.98 16.98 2.07
C ASP A 56 -5.20 16.84 0.74
N PRO A 57 -5.79 16.26 -0.32
CA PRO A 57 -5.10 16.07 -1.60
C PRO A 57 -4.62 17.36 -2.27
N GLY A 58 -5.29 18.49 -2.01
CA GLY A 58 -4.94 19.82 -2.53
C GLY A 58 -3.80 20.44 -1.74
N GLY A 59 -3.87 20.44 -0.41
CA GLY A 59 -2.82 20.93 0.48
C GLY A 59 -1.49 20.22 0.25
N LEU A 60 -1.52 18.91 -0.01
CA LEU A 60 -0.32 18.17 -0.41
C LEU A 60 0.30 18.71 -1.71
N VAL A 61 -0.53 19.02 -2.71
CA VAL A 61 -0.08 19.55 -4.01
C VAL A 61 0.48 20.96 -3.87
N GLU A 62 -0.16 21.80 -3.04
CA GLU A 62 0.33 23.16 -2.80
C GLU A 62 1.63 23.16 -2.00
N LEU A 63 1.75 22.32 -0.95
CA LEU A 63 3.00 22.18 -0.21
C LEU A 63 4.14 21.69 -1.12
N ALA A 64 3.88 20.66 -1.94
CA ALA A 64 4.86 20.15 -2.89
C ALA A 64 5.36 21.19 -3.90
N LYS A 65 4.54 22.20 -4.26
CA LYS A 65 4.92 23.27 -5.19
C LYS A 65 5.70 24.39 -4.51
N HIS A 66 5.26 24.78 -3.32
CA HIS A 66 5.73 26.00 -2.66
C HIS A 66 6.89 25.74 -1.70
N ASP A 67 6.92 24.56 -1.08
CA ASP A 67 7.94 24.17 -0.11
C ASP A 67 8.19 22.64 -0.19
N PRO A 68 8.85 22.17 -1.27
CA PRO A 68 9.14 20.76 -1.45
C PRO A 68 10.05 20.20 -0.35
N ASP A 69 10.92 21.03 0.24
CA ASP A 69 11.81 20.61 1.32
C ASP A 69 11.01 20.30 2.59
N ALA A 70 10.06 21.15 2.98
CA ALA A 70 9.19 20.87 4.12
C ALA A 70 8.35 19.60 3.92
N LEU A 71 7.86 19.34 2.69
CA LEU A 71 7.19 18.07 2.39
C LEU A 71 8.17 16.89 2.52
N GLY A 72 9.40 17.02 2.02
CA GLY A 72 10.44 16.00 2.14
C GLY A 72 10.74 15.65 3.60
N GLU A 73 10.94 16.67 4.44
CA GLU A 73 11.16 16.50 5.88
C GLU A 73 9.98 15.81 6.57
N ALA A 74 8.75 16.20 6.24
CA ALA A 74 7.55 15.55 6.78
C ALA A 74 7.46 14.07 6.38
N LEU A 75 7.81 13.73 5.14
CA LEU A 75 7.84 12.34 4.67
C LEU A 75 8.95 11.53 5.34
N VAL A 76 10.11 12.13 5.61
CA VAL A 76 11.20 11.51 6.38
C VAL A 76 10.74 11.24 7.82
N GLY A 77 10.12 12.21 8.47
CA GLY A 77 9.52 12.03 9.80
C GLY A 77 8.48 10.91 9.82
N TYR A 78 7.62 10.83 8.79
CA TYR A 78 6.66 9.73 8.66
C TYR A 78 7.37 8.37 8.53
N ALA A 79 8.36 8.25 7.64
CA ALA A 79 9.13 7.00 7.47
C ALA A 79 9.85 6.60 8.78
N ALA A 80 10.45 7.54 9.49
CA ALA A 80 11.11 7.30 10.78
C ALA A 80 10.11 6.78 11.82
N ASN A 81 8.88 7.29 11.84
CA ASN A 81 7.84 6.80 12.74
C ASN A 81 7.47 5.34 12.42
N LEU A 82 7.29 5.00 11.14
CA LEU A 82 7.01 3.61 10.73
C LEU A 82 8.18 2.67 11.06
N LYS A 83 9.42 3.15 10.95
CA LYS A 83 10.61 2.40 11.38
C LYS A 83 10.59 2.09 12.87
N ARG A 84 10.26 3.08 13.71
CA ARG A 84 10.12 2.90 15.16
C ARG A 84 9.00 1.92 15.52
N GLU A 85 7.95 1.85 14.70
CA GLU A 85 6.88 0.83 14.79
C GLU A 85 7.30 -0.56 14.25
N GLY A 86 8.58 -0.76 13.91
CA GLY A 86 9.12 -2.04 13.44
C GLY A 86 8.71 -2.41 12.00
N ARG A 87 8.25 -1.46 11.19
CA ARG A 87 7.86 -1.74 9.79
C ARG A 87 9.09 -1.90 8.90
N LEU A 88 9.00 -2.84 7.96
CA LEU A 88 10.05 -3.10 6.96
C LEU A 88 10.15 -1.97 5.93
N ASP A 89 11.35 -1.72 5.41
CA ASP A 89 11.58 -0.73 4.34
C ASP A 89 10.70 -0.96 3.12
N SER A 90 10.51 -2.21 2.75
CA SER A 90 9.65 -2.60 1.62
C SER A 90 8.18 -2.20 1.83
N TYR A 91 7.71 -2.25 3.07
CA TYR A 91 6.36 -1.81 3.44
C TYR A 91 6.26 -0.29 3.45
N ILE A 92 7.25 0.39 4.04
CA ILE A 92 7.32 1.85 4.10
C ILE A 92 7.37 2.43 2.69
N ALA A 93 8.22 1.88 1.81
CA ALA A 93 8.31 2.28 0.41
C ALA A 93 6.95 2.22 -0.29
N LYS A 94 6.24 1.10 -0.16
CA LYS A 94 4.90 0.92 -0.74
C LYS A 94 3.87 1.90 -0.19
N THR A 95 4.02 2.36 1.05
CA THR A 95 3.09 3.33 1.65
C THR A 95 3.06 4.64 0.85
N PHE A 96 4.19 5.04 0.28
CA PHE A 96 4.34 6.27 -0.51
C PHE A 96 3.93 6.14 -1.99
N ASP A 97 3.57 4.95 -2.49
CA ASP A 97 3.24 4.77 -3.91
C ASP A 97 1.98 5.54 -4.32
N GLY A 98 0.99 5.62 -3.43
CA GLY A 98 -0.20 6.45 -3.60
C GLY A 98 0.14 7.93 -3.80
N LEU A 99 1.01 8.47 -2.92
CA LEU A 99 1.47 9.86 -2.98
C LEU A 99 2.24 10.15 -4.26
N ARG A 100 3.24 9.32 -4.59
CA ARG A 100 4.03 9.43 -5.83
C ARG A 100 3.13 9.48 -7.06
N SER A 101 2.18 8.54 -7.13
CA SER A 101 1.28 8.48 -8.29
C SER A 101 0.32 9.66 -8.37
N TRP A 102 -0.11 10.21 -7.23
CA TRP A 102 -0.96 11.39 -7.19
C TRP A 102 -0.20 12.65 -7.62
N LEU A 103 0.97 12.91 -7.04
CA LEU A 103 1.81 14.07 -7.40
C LEU A 103 2.17 14.04 -8.89
N ARG A 104 2.55 12.88 -9.42
CA ARG A 104 2.82 12.71 -10.86
C ARG A 104 1.58 12.99 -11.72
N PHE A 105 0.40 12.53 -11.32
CA PHE A 105 -0.85 12.83 -12.03
C PHE A 105 -1.15 14.33 -12.06
N ARG A 106 -0.76 15.04 -11.00
CA ARG A 106 -0.85 16.50 -10.89
C ARG A 106 0.32 17.24 -11.56
N ARG A 107 1.17 16.51 -12.31
CA ARG A 107 2.32 17.03 -13.06
C ARG A 107 3.35 17.73 -12.17
N LEU A 108 3.56 17.19 -10.97
CA LEU A 108 4.61 17.62 -10.08
C LEU A 108 5.76 16.62 -10.11
N ASP A 109 6.94 17.11 -10.46
CA ASP A 109 8.21 16.39 -10.38
C ASP A 109 8.76 16.56 -8.97
N PHE A 110 8.26 15.74 -8.05
CA PHE A 110 8.68 15.71 -6.66
C PHE A 110 9.44 14.40 -6.39
N ASP A 111 10.71 14.50 -6.01
CA ASP A 111 11.62 13.37 -5.80
C ASP A 111 12.22 13.32 -4.38
N CYS A 112 11.87 14.26 -3.49
CA CYS A 112 12.31 14.34 -2.10
C CYS A 112 11.64 13.28 -1.17
N PHE A 113 11.55 12.03 -1.63
CA PHE A 113 11.09 10.90 -0.80
C PHE A 113 12.22 10.33 0.07
N PRO A 114 11.89 9.72 1.23
CA PRO A 114 12.88 9.10 2.10
C PRO A 114 13.69 8.01 1.37
N LYS A 115 15.01 8.04 1.54
CA LYS A 115 15.89 6.97 1.05
C LYS A 115 15.78 5.76 1.98
N LEU A 116 15.15 4.70 1.48
CA LEU A 116 14.96 3.45 2.19
C LEU A 116 15.89 2.38 1.63
N SER A 117 16.31 1.43 2.46
CA SER A 117 17.09 0.30 1.96
C SER A 117 16.27 -0.47 0.92
N PRO A 118 16.90 -0.90 -0.19
CA PRO A 118 16.20 -1.64 -1.23
C PRO A 118 15.55 -2.88 -0.61
N ALA A 119 14.32 -3.15 -1.03
CA ALA A 119 13.56 -4.33 -0.64
C ALA A 119 14.25 -5.58 -1.19
N ARG A 120 15.30 -6.05 -0.52
CA ARG A 120 15.75 -7.43 -0.70
C ARG A 120 14.67 -8.32 -0.09
N GLY A 121 14.38 -9.44 -0.73
CA GLY A 121 13.43 -10.44 -0.25
C GLY A 121 13.95 -11.16 0.99
N ILE A 122 14.49 -10.45 1.99
CA ILE A 122 15.16 -10.97 3.18
C ILE A 122 14.23 -11.96 3.92
N THR A 123 12.91 -11.74 3.85
CA THR A 123 11.93 -12.67 4.42
C THR A 123 11.84 -14.00 3.69
N LEU A 124 12.10 -14.04 2.39
CA LEU A 124 12.07 -15.25 1.55
C LEU A 124 13.45 -15.91 1.40
N GLU A 125 14.54 -15.23 1.76
CA GLU A 125 15.91 -15.74 1.59
C GLU A 125 16.14 -17.08 2.31
N ARG A 126 15.41 -17.33 3.41
CA ARG A 126 15.47 -18.59 4.17
C ARG A 126 14.25 -19.47 3.99
N GLU A 127 13.30 -19.08 3.14
CA GLU A 127 12.10 -19.86 2.91
C GLU A 127 12.43 -21.07 2.04
N ARG A 128 12.21 -22.28 2.59
CA ARG A 128 12.44 -23.53 1.88
C ARG A 128 11.18 -23.96 1.16
N VAL A 129 11.34 -24.54 -0.04
CA VAL A 129 10.25 -25.30 -0.66
C VAL A 129 9.89 -26.53 0.22
N PRO A 130 8.59 -26.89 0.33
CA PRO A 130 8.17 -28.07 1.06
C PRO A 130 8.79 -29.36 0.52
N ALA A 131 9.13 -30.31 1.38
CA ALA A 131 9.49 -31.67 0.97
C ALA A 131 8.27 -32.43 0.43
N PRO A 132 8.45 -33.50 -0.37
CA PRO A 132 7.34 -34.30 -0.90
C PRO A 132 6.35 -34.77 0.16
N GLU A 133 6.82 -35.16 1.34
CA GLU A 133 6.00 -35.64 2.46
C GLU A 133 5.22 -34.50 3.14
N GLU A 134 5.79 -33.30 3.17
CA GLU A 134 5.14 -32.09 3.68
C GLU A 134 4.06 -31.62 2.71
N LEU A 135 4.37 -31.61 1.40
CA LEU A 135 3.41 -31.30 0.35
C LEU A 135 2.26 -32.30 0.32
N ARG A 136 2.56 -33.61 0.40
CA ARG A 136 1.54 -34.67 0.49
C ARG A 136 0.60 -34.45 1.67
N ARG A 137 1.14 -34.14 2.85
CA ARG A 137 0.33 -33.85 4.05
C ARG A 137 -0.62 -32.67 3.84
N VAL A 138 -0.21 -31.63 3.12
CA VAL A 138 -1.09 -30.50 2.75
C VAL A 138 -2.17 -30.97 1.78
N LEU A 139 -1.81 -31.64 0.69
CA LEU A 139 -2.74 -32.10 -0.34
C LEU A 139 -3.76 -33.13 0.16
N ASP A 140 -3.41 -33.91 1.19
CA ASP A 140 -4.29 -34.87 1.86
C ASP A 140 -5.33 -34.23 2.77
N ARG A 141 -5.14 -32.97 3.17
CA ARG A 141 -6.13 -32.20 3.94
C ARG A 141 -7.09 -31.38 3.07
N LEU A 142 -6.86 -31.33 1.76
CA LEU A 142 -7.71 -30.60 0.81
C LEU A 142 -8.86 -31.48 0.31
N SER A 143 -9.98 -30.84 -0.03
CA SER A 143 -11.05 -31.50 -0.80
C SER A 143 -10.54 -31.90 -2.20
N PRO A 144 -11.23 -32.81 -2.92
CA PRO A 144 -10.83 -33.19 -4.28
C PRO A 144 -10.65 -31.98 -5.21
N ARG A 145 -11.56 -30.99 -5.13
CA ARG A 145 -11.42 -29.73 -5.88
C ARG A 145 -10.24 -28.88 -5.40
N GLY A 146 -10.03 -28.79 -4.09
CA GLY A 146 -8.90 -28.04 -3.52
C GLY A 146 -7.56 -28.63 -3.94
N ARG A 147 -7.45 -29.96 -4.03
CA ARG A 147 -6.26 -30.66 -4.50
C ARG A 147 -5.93 -30.33 -5.96
N VAL A 148 -6.92 -30.35 -6.85
CA VAL A 148 -6.72 -29.98 -8.27
C VAL A 148 -6.27 -28.52 -8.39
N VAL A 149 -6.91 -27.60 -7.66
CA VAL A 149 -6.51 -26.18 -7.66
C VAL A 149 -5.06 -26.01 -7.18
N ALA A 150 -4.67 -26.67 -6.09
CA ALA A 150 -3.33 -26.57 -5.53
C ALA A 150 -2.24 -27.12 -6.47
N LEU A 151 -2.55 -28.13 -7.29
CA LEU A 151 -1.62 -28.72 -8.26
C LEU A 151 -1.45 -27.88 -9.54
N LEU A 152 -2.34 -26.92 -9.79
CA LEU A 152 -2.34 -26.07 -10.98
C LEU A 152 -1.89 -24.62 -10.70
N MET A 153 -1.56 -24.29 -9.44
CA MET A 153 -1.00 -23.01 -9.02
C MET A 153 0.53 -23.07 -9.05
#